data_AF-A0A7V1BVM3-F1
#
_entry.id   AF-A0A7V1BVM3-F1
#
_cell.length_a   1.000
_cell.length_b   1.000
_cell.length_c   1.000
_cell.angle_alpha   90.00
_cell.angle_beta   90.00
_cell.angle_gamma   90.00
#
_symmetry.space_group_name_H-M   'P 1'
#
loop_
_entity.id
_entity.type
_entity.pdbx_description
1 polymer ?
#
loop_
_entity_poly.entity_id
_entity_poly.type
_entity_poly.pdbx_seq_one_letter_code
_entity_poly.pdbx_strand_id
1 'polypeptide(L)'
;MKMNLLTSERQIMYIAGYRGSGSARLCSMLEHCLDMECIDLDANGGHTSGPGKIYKTVATDTGGINSPLIYMVRDGRDVIVSSYIGRDPFRGTVKNEDGAGRHGPIVRTVARLMSRLSFSLFMRKRAADWVRHVKTWTGRQPDVIVRFEDMCSVPEETLKSLLLRIDISVSPEVIEEAVKQDRELVGHAPVINGGKAVSWRDYFTVRDSLYFREKTGDLLKMFGYDI
;
A
#
# COMPACT_ATOMS: atom_id res chain seq x y z
N MET A 1 2.39 -7.83 -32.15
CA MET A 1 1.93 -6.47 -32.50
C MET A 1 2.84 -5.50 -31.76
N LYS A 2 3.69 -4.75 -32.46
CA LYS A 2 4.66 -3.85 -31.81
C LYS A 2 3.91 -2.64 -31.25
N MET A 3 4.07 -2.34 -29.96
CA MET A 3 3.63 -1.08 -29.35
C MET A 3 4.17 0.09 -30.19
N ASN A 4 3.40 1.17 -30.32
CA ASN A 4 3.93 2.47 -30.72
C ASN A 4 4.88 2.96 -29.60
N LEU A 5 6.08 2.38 -29.53
CA LEU A 5 7.13 2.68 -28.54
C LEU A 5 7.71 4.10 -28.67
N LEU A 6 7.37 4.81 -29.74
CA LEU A 6 7.94 6.12 -30.08
C LEU A 6 7.59 7.24 -29.09
N THR A 7 6.58 7.07 -28.22
CA THR A 7 6.31 8.01 -27.11
C THR A 7 6.85 7.53 -25.75
N SER A 8 7.17 6.24 -25.58
CA SER A 8 7.62 5.66 -24.31
C SER A 8 9.10 5.92 -24.02
N GLU A 9 9.96 6.02 -25.04
CA GLU A 9 11.42 6.18 -24.90
C GLU A 9 11.88 7.50 -24.25
N ARG A 10 10.99 8.34 -23.73
CA ARG A 10 11.35 9.56 -22.97
C ARG A 10 10.56 9.76 -21.69
N GLN A 11 9.62 8.88 -21.35
CA GLN A 11 8.73 9.14 -20.23
C GLN A 11 9.36 8.67 -18.93
N ILE A 12 9.45 9.59 -17.98
CA ILE A 12 9.72 9.31 -16.57
C ILE A 12 8.39 9.41 -15.85
N MET A 13 8.11 8.49 -14.93
CA MET A 13 6.90 8.49 -14.11
C MET A 13 7.26 8.42 -12.63
N TYR A 14 6.44 9.01 -11.78
CA TYR A 14 6.61 8.95 -10.33
C TYR A 14 5.42 8.25 -9.68
N ILE A 15 5.71 7.33 -8.75
CA ILE A 15 4.72 6.66 -7.92
C ILE A 15 5.03 6.95 -6.46
N ALA A 16 4.14 7.66 -5.80
CA ALA A 16 4.21 7.90 -4.38
C ALA A 16 3.18 7.05 -3.64
N GLY A 17 3.50 6.59 -2.44
CA GLY A 17 2.54 5.86 -1.62
C GLY A 17 3.02 5.70 -0.20
N TYR A 18 2.10 5.66 0.76
CA TYR A 18 2.49 5.38 2.14
C TYR A 18 3.02 3.94 2.25
N ARG A 19 3.98 3.68 3.14
CA ARG A 19 4.51 2.33 3.35
C ARG A 19 3.37 1.32 3.62
N GLY A 20 3.23 0.33 2.74
CA GLY A 20 2.17 -0.69 2.84
C GLY A 20 0.89 -0.37 2.06
N SER A 21 0.85 0.73 1.30
CA SER A 21 -0.28 1.07 0.42
C SER A 21 -0.33 0.26 -0.88
N GLY A 22 0.67 -0.58 -1.16
CA GLY A 22 0.71 -1.41 -2.37
C GLY A 22 1.39 -0.75 -3.57
N SER A 23 2.16 0.33 -3.38
CA SER A 23 2.93 0.96 -4.47
C SER A 23 3.92 0.02 -5.16
N ALA A 24 4.51 -0.94 -4.45
CA ALA A 24 5.36 -1.97 -5.05
C ALA A 24 4.60 -2.89 -6.02
N ARG A 25 3.36 -3.24 -5.66
CA ARG A 25 2.47 -4.06 -6.50
C ARG A 25 2.09 -3.31 -7.78
N LEU A 26 1.71 -2.04 -7.65
CA LEU A 26 1.44 -1.17 -8.79
C LEU A 26 2.67 -0.99 -9.69
N CYS A 27 3.86 -0.79 -9.10
CA CYS A 27 5.12 -0.75 -9.87
C CYS A 27 5.28 -2.01 -10.73
N SER A 28 5.19 -3.20 -10.13
CA SER A 28 5.39 -4.46 -10.85
C SER A 28 4.45 -4.64 -12.05
N MET A 29 3.17 -4.26 -11.93
CA MET A 29 2.23 -4.29 -13.05
C MET A 29 2.58 -3.25 -14.13
N LEU A 30 3.02 -2.05 -13.73
CA LEU A 30 3.41 -1.01 -14.69
C LEU A 30 4.74 -1.31 -15.39
N GLU A 31 5.70 -1.93 -14.71
CA GLU A 31 6.93 -2.43 -15.33
C GLU A 31 6.59 -3.41 -16.46
N HIS A 32 5.66 -4.34 -16.23
CA HIS A 32 5.18 -5.26 -17.26
C HIS A 32 4.44 -4.53 -18.40
N CYS A 33 3.49 -3.65 -18.06
CA CYS A 33 2.68 -2.97 -19.07
C CYS A 33 3.49 -2.04 -19.98
N LEU A 34 4.56 -1.44 -19.45
CA LEU A 34 5.27 -0.34 -20.10
C LEU A 34 6.70 -0.70 -20.52
N ASP A 35 7.19 -1.88 -20.15
CA ASP A 35 8.59 -2.28 -20.31
C ASP A 35 9.56 -1.25 -19.70
N MET A 36 9.23 -0.79 -18.49
CA MET A 36 9.98 0.23 -17.74
C MET A 36 10.59 -0.38 -16.48
N GLU A 37 11.70 0.19 -16.01
CA GLU A 37 12.32 -0.22 -14.73
C GLU A 37 11.78 0.64 -13.57
N CYS A 38 11.29 0.00 -12.50
CA CYS A 38 10.90 0.67 -11.26
C CYS A 38 12.11 0.82 -10.31
N ILE A 39 12.46 2.08 -10.03
CA ILE A 39 13.55 2.47 -9.16
C ILE A 39 12.98 3.00 -7.84
N ASP A 40 13.37 2.38 -6.73
CA ASP A 40 13.05 2.87 -5.39
C ASP A 40 13.98 4.04 -5.01
N LEU A 41 13.44 5.26 -4.97
CA LEU A 41 14.19 6.47 -4.63
C LEU A 41 14.70 6.44 -3.19
N ASP A 42 13.98 5.78 -2.29
CA ASP A 42 14.31 5.78 -0.87
C ASP A 42 15.47 4.83 -0.56
N ALA A 43 15.74 3.87 -1.45
CA ALA A 43 16.83 2.91 -1.33
C ALA A 43 18.12 3.36 -2.05
N ASN A 44 17.99 4.05 -3.19
CA ASN A 44 19.11 4.30 -4.10
C ASN A 44 19.77 5.68 -3.96
N GLY A 45 19.26 6.55 -3.09
CA GLY A 45 19.93 7.80 -2.72
C GLY A 45 20.03 8.86 -3.82
N GLY A 46 19.31 8.72 -4.94
CA GLY A 46 19.29 9.72 -6.01
C GLY A 46 18.57 9.30 -7.29
N HIS A 47 18.38 10.26 -8.19
CA HIS A 47 17.82 10.03 -9.51
C HIS A 47 18.91 9.58 -10.49
N THR A 48 18.74 8.41 -11.10
CA THR A 48 19.52 8.02 -12.28
C THR A 48 18.81 8.55 -13.51
N SER A 49 19.32 9.63 -14.11
CA SER A 49 18.71 10.20 -15.33
C SER A 49 18.72 9.17 -16.46
N GLY A 50 17.54 8.76 -16.91
CA GLY A 50 17.38 7.87 -18.05
C GLY A 50 15.90 7.75 -18.42
N PRO A 51 15.58 7.58 -19.70
CA PRO A 51 14.22 7.29 -20.12
C PRO A 51 13.74 5.91 -19.64
N GLY A 52 12.42 5.69 -19.67
CA GLY A 52 11.85 4.38 -19.37
C GLY A 52 11.95 3.99 -17.90
N LYS A 53 11.86 4.98 -16.99
CA LYS A 53 11.97 4.76 -15.53
C LYS A 53 10.69 5.13 -14.79
N ILE A 54 10.31 4.27 -13.84
CA ILE A 54 9.28 4.52 -12.86
C ILE A 54 9.97 4.77 -11.53
N TYR A 55 9.89 5.97 -10.97
CA TYR A 55 10.47 6.27 -9.66
C TYR A 55 9.42 6.08 -8.56
N LYS A 56 9.67 5.16 -7.65
CA LYS A 56 8.80 4.91 -6.48
C LYS A 56 9.37 5.59 -5.24
N THR A 57 8.52 6.16 -4.40
CA THR A 57 8.92 6.69 -3.08
C THR A 57 7.81 6.58 -2.03
N VAL A 58 8.21 6.47 -0.78
CA VAL A 58 7.38 6.62 0.43
C VAL A 58 7.81 7.84 1.28
N ALA A 59 8.84 8.56 0.85
CA ALA A 59 9.30 9.77 1.49
C ALA A 59 8.34 10.94 1.19
N THR A 60 8.36 11.99 2.01
CA THR A 60 7.51 13.19 1.81
C THR A 60 8.30 14.40 1.34
N ASP A 61 9.62 14.32 1.40
CA ASP A 61 10.63 15.35 1.18
C ASP A 61 11.38 15.15 -0.15
N THR A 62 10.72 14.54 -1.13
CA THR A 62 11.25 14.43 -2.49
C THR A 62 11.23 15.80 -3.16
N GLY A 63 12.42 16.26 -3.58
CA GLY A 63 12.56 17.46 -4.40
C GLY A 63 11.94 17.27 -5.79
N GLY A 64 11.62 18.39 -6.45
CA GLY A 64 11.26 18.53 -7.88
C GLY A 64 10.72 17.29 -8.60
N ILE A 65 9.62 16.72 -8.11
CA ILE A 65 8.92 15.66 -8.85
C ILE A 65 8.18 16.28 -10.02
N ASN A 66 8.45 15.74 -11.21
CA ASN A 66 7.76 16.14 -12.44
C ASN A 66 6.54 15.23 -12.68
N SER A 67 5.61 15.70 -13.52
CA SER A 67 4.47 14.91 -13.99
C SER A 67 4.93 13.86 -15.03
N PRO A 68 4.30 12.67 -15.11
CA PRO A 68 3.16 12.23 -14.31
C PRO A 68 3.53 11.73 -12.90
N LEU A 69 2.75 12.17 -11.91
CA LEU A 69 2.75 11.73 -10.52
C LEU A 69 1.48 10.92 -10.22
N ILE A 70 1.67 9.65 -9.85
CA ILE A 70 0.64 8.74 -9.40
C ILE A 70 0.75 8.60 -7.88
N TYR A 71 -0.37 8.78 -7.17
CA TYR A 71 -0.44 8.56 -5.73
C TYR A 71 -1.26 7.30 -5.40
N MET A 72 -0.60 6.32 -4.77
CA MET A 72 -1.21 5.08 -4.30
C MET A 72 -1.68 5.23 -2.85
N VAL A 73 -3.00 5.23 -2.65
CA VAL A 73 -3.65 5.27 -1.34
C VAL A 73 -4.24 3.91 -0.98
N ARG A 74 -4.27 3.62 0.33
CA ARG A 74 -4.91 2.45 0.91
C ARG A 74 -5.61 2.87 2.19
N ASP A 75 -6.63 2.14 2.62
CA ASP A 75 -7.25 2.34 3.92
C ASP A 75 -6.17 2.38 5.03
N GLY A 76 -6.09 3.50 5.73
CA GLY A 76 -5.09 3.71 6.78
C GLY A 76 -5.19 2.68 7.91
N ARG A 77 -6.37 2.09 8.14
CA ARG A 77 -6.57 1.01 9.13
C ARG A 77 -5.81 -0.24 8.72
N ASP A 78 -5.96 -0.66 7.47
CA ASP A 78 -5.28 -1.84 6.93
C ASP A 78 -3.77 -1.65 6.82
N VAL A 79 -3.34 -0.45 6.43
CA VAL A 79 -1.91 -0.08 6.42
C VAL A 79 -1.27 -0.23 7.81
N ILE A 80 -1.94 0.28 8.84
CA ILE A 80 -1.44 0.23 10.22
C ILE A 80 -1.39 -1.22 10.70
N VAL A 81 -2.45 -2.00 10.50
CA VAL A 81 -2.49 -3.41 10.90
C VAL A 81 -1.42 -4.22 10.16
N SER A 82 -1.31 -4.04 8.85
CA SER A 82 -0.27 -4.68 8.04
C SER A 82 1.13 -4.34 8.55
N SER A 83 1.39 -3.09 8.93
CA SER A 83 2.69 -2.69 9.49
C SER A 83 2.91 -3.22 10.92
N TYR A 84 1.85 -3.46 11.69
CA TYR A 84 1.94 -3.95 13.07
C TYR A 84 2.21 -5.45 13.12
N ILE A 85 1.56 -6.26 12.29
CA ILE A 85 1.66 -7.73 12.31
C ILE A 85 3.11 -8.24 12.19
N GLY A 86 3.93 -7.56 11.39
CA GLY A 86 5.36 -7.88 11.26
C GLY A 86 6.23 -7.45 12.43
N ARG A 87 5.69 -6.66 13.37
CA ARG A 87 6.42 -6.02 14.48
C ARG A 87 5.84 -6.33 15.86
N ASP A 88 4.75 -7.09 15.93
CA ASP A 88 4.08 -7.40 17.20
C ASP A 88 5.04 -8.18 18.13
N PRO A 89 5.51 -7.56 19.23
CA PRO A 89 6.49 -8.18 20.11
C PRO A 89 5.92 -9.37 20.87
N PHE A 90 4.60 -9.54 20.90
CA PHE A 90 3.91 -10.62 21.62
C PHE A 90 3.43 -11.74 20.69
N ARG A 91 3.68 -11.66 19.37
CA ARG A 91 3.18 -12.64 18.39
C ARG A 91 3.63 -14.06 18.69
N GLY A 92 4.86 -14.25 19.17
CA GLY A 92 5.38 -15.56 19.56
C GLY A 92 4.75 -16.14 20.83
N THR A 93 4.29 -15.27 21.75
CA THR A 93 3.68 -15.68 23.02
C THR A 93 2.21 -16.10 22.86
N VAL A 94 1.50 -15.50 21.90
CA VAL A 94 0.07 -15.75 21.67
C VAL A 94 -0.19 -16.98 20.77
N LYS A 95 0.72 -17.30 19.82
CA LYS A 95 0.51 -18.37 18.83
C LYS A 95 0.60 -19.81 19.38
N ASN A 96 1.06 -20.03 20.61
CA ASN A 96 1.15 -21.36 21.21
C ASN A 96 -0.19 -21.78 21.86
N GLU A 97 -1.29 -21.75 21.09
CA GLU A 97 -2.59 -22.25 21.57
C GLU A 97 -2.69 -23.78 21.46
N ASP A 98 -1.96 -24.40 20.51
CA ASP A 98 -2.07 -25.85 20.23
C ASP A 98 -0.89 -26.70 20.73
N GLY A 99 0.21 -26.08 21.17
CA GLY A 99 1.43 -26.80 21.56
C GLY A 99 1.87 -26.45 22.97
N ALA A 100 1.59 -27.34 23.94
CA ALA A 100 2.24 -27.62 25.24
C ALA A 100 3.20 -26.57 25.87
N GLY A 101 2.93 -25.28 25.71
CA GLY A 101 3.77 -24.18 26.17
C GLY A 101 3.56 -23.93 27.65
N ARG A 102 4.66 -23.84 28.40
CA ARG A 102 4.75 -23.71 29.87
C ARG A 102 4.19 -22.40 30.47
N HIS A 103 3.27 -21.70 29.81
CA HIS A 103 2.77 -20.40 30.28
C HIS A 103 1.33 -20.51 30.75
N GLY A 104 1.13 -20.27 32.05
CA GLY A 104 -0.19 -20.32 32.67
C GLY A 104 -1.18 -19.30 32.09
N PRO A 105 -2.49 -19.48 32.34
CA PRO A 105 -3.55 -18.62 31.83
C PRO A 105 -3.35 -17.12 32.16
N ILE A 106 -2.76 -16.80 33.30
CA ILE A 106 -2.46 -15.42 33.72
C ILE A 106 -1.48 -14.74 32.76
N VAL A 107 -0.39 -15.41 32.41
CA VAL A 107 0.65 -14.87 31.50
C VAL A 107 0.04 -14.59 30.11
N ARG A 108 -0.85 -15.47 29.64
CA ARG A 108 -1.55 -15.27 28.35
C ARG A 108 -2.49 -14.06 28.39
N THR A 109 -3.26 -13.90 29.46
CA THR A 109 -4.13 -12.72 29.64
C THR A 109 -3.34 -11.42 29.66
N VAL A 110 -2.22 -11.40 30.41
CA VAL A 110 -1.32 -10.23 30.46
C VAL A 110 -0.71 -9.96 29.08
N ALA A 111 -0.21 -10.97 28.37
CA ALA A 111 0.35 -10.80 27.03
C ALA A 111 -0.67 -10.24 26.04
N ARG A 112 -1.93 -10.70 26.08
CA ARG A 112 -3.02 -10.15 25.24
C ARG A 112 -3.33 -8.70 25.59
N LEU A 113 -3.38 -8.35 26.89
CA LEU A 113 -3.59 -6.98 27.32
C LEU A 113 -2.44 -6.07 26.88
N MET A 114 -1.20 -6.52 27.05
CA MET A 114 -0.02 -5.76 26.63
C MET A 114 0.04 -5.60 25.11
N SER A 115 -0.31 -6.64 24.33
CA SER A 115 -0.40 -6.55 22.87
C SER A 115 -1.46 -5.53 22.41
N ARG A 116 -2.61 -5.46 23.10
CA ARG A 116 -3.63 -4.44 22.83
C ARG A 116 -3.13 -3.04 23.13
N LEU A 117 -2.51 -2.82 24.30
CA LEU A 117 -1.96 -1.52 24.66
C LEU A 117 -0.85 -1.08 23.71
N SER A 118 0.05 -1.99 23.32
CA SER A 118 1.10 -1.70 22.35
C SER A 118 0.53 -1.39 20.98
N PHE A 119 -0.53 -2.10 20.55
CA PHE A 119 -1.22 -1.79 19.30
C PHE A 119 -1.85 -0.40 19.34
N SER A 120 -2.59 -0.04 20.39
CA SER A 120 -3.23 1.28 20.49
C SER A 120 -2.20 2.41 20.44
N LEU A 121 -1.06 2.30 21.13
CA LEU A 121 0.01 3.28 21.08
C LEU A 121 0.66 3.35 19.68
N PHE A 122 0.90 2.20 19.06
CA PHE A 122 1.42 2.11 17.70
C PHE A 122 0.46 2.76 16.69
N MET A 123 -0.82 2.42 16.75
CA MET A 123 -1.89 2.93 15.89
C MET A 123 -1.97 4.45 15.98
N ARG A 124 -1.98 5.03 17.19
CA ARG A 124 -2.06 6.49 17.36
C ARG A 124 -0.92 7.24 16.68
N LYS A 125 0.32 6.74 16.85
CA LYS A 125 1.50 7.30 16.19
C LYS A 125 1.40 7.18 14.68
N ARG A 126 1.03 6.00 14.17
CA ARG A 126 0.95 5.73 12.74
C ARG A 126 -0.20 6.43 12.04
N ALA A 127 -1.32 6.66 12.73
CA ALA A 127 -2.44 7.44 12.21
C ALA A 127 -1.99 8.86 11.86
N ALA A 128 -1.26 9.52 12.76
CA ALA A 128 -0.74 10.87 12.50
C ALA A 128 0.25 10.90 11.33
N ASP A 129 1.15 9.91 11.26
CA ASP A 129 2.10 9.76 10.15
C ASP A 129 1.38 9.56 8.80
N TRP A 130 0.38 8.70 8.78
CA TRP A 130 -0.42 8.41 7.59
C TRP A 130 -1.20 9.65 7.13
N VAL A 131 -1.87 10.36 8.04
CA VAL A 131 -2.59 11.61 7.74
C VAL A 131 -1.65 12.64 7.12
N ARG A 132 -0.49 12.86 7.73
CA ARG A 132 0.51 13.79 7.22
C ARG A 132 0.96 13.40 5.81
N HIS A 133 1.30 12.14 5.58
CA HIS A 133 1.73 11.65 4.27
C HIS A 133 0.67 11.84 3.19
N VAL A 134 -0.57 11.41 3.47
CA VAL A 134 -1.70 11.55 2.55
C VAL A 134 -1.94 13.03 2.22
N LYS A 135 -1.97 13.91 3.22
CA LYS A 135 -2.15 15.35 3.00
C LYS A 135 -1.02 15.95 2.17
N THR A 136 0.24 15.59 2.44
CA THR A 136 1.38 16.07 1.67
C THR A 136 1.25 15.70 0.20
N TRP A 137 0.99 14.43 -0.10
CA TRP A 137 0.95 13.97 -1.48
C TRP A 137 -0.29 14.39 -2.24
N THR A 138 -1.47 14.41 -1.61
CA THR A 138 -2.67 14.97 -2.24
C THR A 138 -2.57 16.47 -2.46
N GLY A 139 -1.91 17.21 -1.56
CA GLY A 139 -1.65 18.64 -1.71
C GLY A 139 -0.72 18.98 -2.88
N ARG A 140 0.09 18.01 -3.36
CA ARG A 140 0.90 18.14 -4.58
C ARG A 140 0.11 17.94 -5.87
N GLN A 141 -1.20 17.66 -5.77
CA GLN A 141 -2.11 17.48 -6.91
C GLN A 141 -1.61 16.39 -7.89
N PRO A 142 -1.58 15.12 -7.45
CA PRO A 142 -1.15 14.02 -8.31
C PRO A 142 -2.07 13.91 -9.53
N ASP A 143 -1.51 13.60 -10.69
CA ASP A 143 -2.25 13.40 -11.94
C ASP A 143 -3.27 12.26 -11.81
N VAL A 144 -2.91 11.21 -11.04
CA VAL A 144 -3.81 10.08 -10.75
C VAL A 144 -3.68 9.66 -9.29
N ILE A 145 -4.82 9.41 -8.63
CA ILE A 145 -4.88 8.72 -7.34
C ILE A 145 -5.45 7.33 -7.56
N VAL A 146 -4.74 6.30 -7.10
CA VAL A 146 -5.16 4.90 -7.20
C VAL A 146 -5.41 4.35 -5.81
N ARG A 147 -6.56 3.70 -5.61
CA ARG A 147 -6.88 2.97 -4.38
C ARG A 147 -6.36 1.55 -4.48
N PHE A 148 -5.74 1.08 -3.40
CA PHE A 148 -5.29 -0.30 -3.28
C PHE A 148 -6.42 -1.31 -3.42
N GLU A 149 -7.59 -0.97 -2.89
CA GLU A 149 -8.77 -1.82 -2.90
C GLU A 149 -9.29 -2.02 -4.33
N ASP A 150 -9.33 -0.95 -5.14
CA ASP A 150 -9.72 -1.01 -6.55
C ASP A 150 -8.71 -1.86 -7.36
N MET A 151 -7.41 -1.69 -7.10
CA MET A 151 -6.34 -2.54 -7.65
C MET A 151 -6.44 -4.01 -7.22
N CYS A 152 -7.17 -4.33 -6.15
CA CYS A 152 -7.42 -5.72 -5.76
C CYS A 152 -8.69 -6.27 -6.39
N SER A 153 -9.75 -5.46 -6.48
CA SER A 153 -11.08 -5.92 -6.90
C SER A 153 -11.29 -5.90 -8.41
N VAL A 154 -10.80 -4.85 -9.08
CA VAL A 154 -10.95 -4.60 -10.52
C VAL A 154 -9.62 -4.10 -11.13
N PRO A 155 -8.54 -4.90 -11.04
CA PRO A 155 -7.20 -4.46 -11.43
C PRO A 155 -7.09 -4.07 -12.90
N GLU A 156 -7.75 -4.80 -13.80
CA GLU A 156 -7.75 -4.54 -15.24
C GLU A 156 -8.34 -3.16 -15.56
N GLU A 157 -9.52 -2.84 -15.03
CA GLU A 157 -10.18 -1.54 -15.19
C GLU A 157 -9.39 -0.41 -14.53
N THR A 158 -8.79 -0.69 -13.37
CA THR A 158 -8.00 0.31 -12.63
C THR A 158 -6.74 0.68 -13.40
N LEU A 159 -6.00 -0.30 -13.93
CA LEU A 159 -4.82 -0.06 -14.77
C LEU A 159 -5.19 0.67 -16.06
N LYS A 160 -6.26 0.23 -16.75
CA LYS A 160 -6.75 0.89 -17.96
C LYS A 160 -7.08 2.36 -17.71
N SER A 161 -7.80 2.65 -16.62
CA SER A 161 -8.15 4.03 -16.25
C SER A 161 -6.94 4.87 -15.85
N LEU A 162 -5.96 4.29 -15.16
CA LEU A 162 -4.71 4.97 -14.80
C LEU A 162 -3.93 5.35 -16.06
N LEU A 163 -3.69 4.38 -16.95
CA LEU A 163 -2.87 4.57 -18.15
C LEU A 163 -3.49 5.61 -19.08
N LEU A 164 -4.82 5.55 -19.26
CA LEU A 164 -5.55 6.54 -20.04
C LEU A 164 -5.42 7.96 -19.48
N ARG A 165 -5.44 8.13 -18.14
CA ARG A 165 -5.32 9.45 -17.50
C ARG A 165 -3.95 10.11 -17.66
N ILE A 166 -2.91 9.31 -17.87
CA ILE A 166 -1.55 9.79 -18.14
C ILE A 166 -1.18 9.74 -19.63
N ASP A 167 -2.20 9.64 -20.49
CA ASP A 167 -2.09 9.60 -21.96
C ASP A 167 -1.22 8.46 -22.50
N ILE A 168 -1.25 7.31 -21.82
CA ILE A 168 -0.58 6.09 -22.24
C ILE A 168 -1.62 5.07 -22.71
N SER A 169 -1.51 4.63 -23.96
CA SER A 169 -2.35 3.58 -24.53
C SER A 169 -1.61 2.24 -24.51
N VAL A 170 -2.16 1.27 -23.78
CA VAL A 170 -1.70 -0.12 -23.74
C VAL A 170 -2.83 -1.03 -24.23
N SER A 171 -2.49 -2.11 -24.94
CA SER A 171 -3.52 -3.03 -25.42
C SER A 171 -4.14 -3.81 -24.24
N PRO A 172 -5.43 -4.20 -24.32
CA PRO A 172 -6.07 -4.96 -23.26
C PRO A 172 -5.31 -6.24 -22.88
N GLU A 173 -4.71 -6.92 -23.86
CA GLU A 173 -4.00 -8.19 -23.66
C GLU A 173 -2.76 -8.03 -22.79
N VAL A 174 -2.04 -6.90 -22.93
CA VAL A 174 -0.87 -6.59 -22.08
C VAL A 174 -1.30 -6.30 -20.64
N ILE A 175 -2.43 -5.61 -20.45
CA ILE A 175 -2.99 -5.37 -19.12
C ILE A 175 -3.43 -6.69 -18.48
N GLU A 176 -4.13 -7.54 -19.22
CA GLU A 176 -4.57 -8.86 -18.76
C GLU A 176 -3.38 -9.74 -18.33
N GLU A 177 -2.30 -9.77 -19.12
CA GLU A 177 -1.10 -10.54 -18.75
C GLU A 177 -0.38 -9.96 -17.54
N ALA A 178 -0.29 -8.63 -17.40
CA ALA A 178 0.29 -7.99 -16.21
C ALA A 178 -0.49 -8.36 -14.93
N VAL A 179 -1.83 -8.34 -15.00
CA VAL A 179 -2.70 -8.71 -13.88
C VAL A 179 -2.59 -10.19 -13.57
N LYS A 180 -2.52 -11.05 -14.59
CA LYS A 180 -2.32 -12.48 -14.41
C LYS A 180 -0.98 -12.78 -13.73
N GLN A 181 0.11 -12.17 -14.18
CA GLN A 181 1.43 -12.31 -13.56
C GLN A 181 1.40 -11.84 -12.09
N ASP A 182 0.76 -10.70 -11.80
CA ASP A 182 0.58 -10.24 -10.42
C ASP A 182 -0.20 -11.25 -9.57
N ARG A 183 -1.28 -11.83 -10.08
CA ARG A 183 -2.05 -12.88 -9.38
C ARG A 183 -1.21 -14.14 -9.12
N GLU A 184 -0.34 -14.52 -10.04
CA GLU A 184 0.58 -15.66 -9.89
C GLU A 184 1.68 -15.37 -8.87
N LEU A 185 2.26 -14.17 -8.88
CA LEU A 185 3.28 -13.72 -7.92
C LEU A 185 2.73 -13.58 -6.50
N VAL A 186 1.52 -13.02 -6.40
CA VAL A 186 0.79 -12.93 -5.13
C VAL A 186 0.26 -14.30 -4.71
N GLY A 187 0.25 -15.29 -5.62
CA GLY A 187 0.00 -16.72 -5.41
C GLY A 187 -0.54 -17.07 -4.03
N HIS A 188 -1.86 -17.11 -3.87
CA HIS A 188 -2.51 -17.51 -2.62
C HIS A 188 -2.26 -16.64 -1.37
N ALA A 189 -1.68 -15.45 -1.49
CA ALA A 189 -1.39 -14.58 -0.35
C ALA A 189 -2.27 -13.32 -0.29
N PRO A 190 -3.49 -13.38 0.27
CA PRO A 190 -3.77 -12.49 1.39
C PRO A 190 -2.63 -12.67 2.41
N VAL A 191 -2.36 -11.67 3.24
CA VAL A 191 -1.60 -11.91 4.48
C VAL A 191 -2.49 -12.81 5.35
N ILE A 192 -2.47 -14.10 5.05
CA ILE A 192 -3.25 -15.15 5.65
C ILE A 192 -2.42 -15.64 6.84
N ASN A 193 -2.74 -15.18 8.05
CA ASN A 193 -2.43 -16.00 9.23
C ASN A 193 -3.56 -17.04 9.34
N GLY A 194 -3.39 -18.22 8.73
CA GLY A 194 -4.30 -19.38 8.93
C GLY A 194 -5.66 -19.32 8.21
N GLY A 195 -5.69 -19.19 6.90
CA GLY A 195 -6.88 -19.16 6.03
C GLY A 195 -7.69 -17.85 5.98
N LYS A 196 -7.56 -16.92 6.93
CA LYS A 196 -8.35 -15.68 6.97
C LYS A 196 -7.53 -14.44 6.65
N ALA A 197 -8.06 -13.58 5.77
CA ALA A 197 -7.57 -12.21 5.61
C ALA A 197 -7.73 -11.50 6.95
N VAL A 198 -6.61 -11.05 7.52
CA VAL A 198 -6.62 -10.36 8.80
C VAL A 198 -7.29 -9.00 8.62
N SER A 199 -8.48 -8.84 9.19
CA SER A 199 -9.22 -7.58 9.09
C SER A 199 -8.69 -6.62 10.15
N TRP A 200 -8.57 -5.34 9.81
CA TRP A 200 -8.29 -4.31 10.82
C TRP A 200 -9.27 -4.35 11.99
N ARG A 201 -10.50 -4.82 11.76
CA ARG A 201 -11.55 -4.98 12.79
C ARG A 201 -11.14 -5.92 13.92
N ASP A 202 -10.23 -6.86 13.66
CA ASP A 202 -9.73 -7.81 14.67
C ASP A 202 -8.72 -7.15 15.64
N TYR A 203 -8.15 -6.01 15.26
CA TYR A 203 -7.11 -5.29 16.02
C TYR A 203 -7.64 -4.05 16.72
N PHE A 204 -8.53 -3.31 16.06
CA PHE A 204 -9.03 -2.05 16.59
C PHE A 204 -10.02 -2.27 17.73
N THR A 205 -9.74 -1.69 18.90
CA THR A 205 -10.77 -1.53 19.93
C THR A 205 -11.77 -0.44 19.53
N VAL A 206 -12.94 -0.38 20.16
CA VAL A 206 -13.91 0.71 19.95
C VAL A 206 -13.26 2.09 20.16
N ARG A 207 -12.41 2.23 21.19
CA ARG A 207 -11.70 3.47 21.47
C ARG A 207 -10.70 3.82 20.36
N ASP A 208 -10.01 2.82 19.82
CA ASP A 208 -9.09 2.99 18.70
C ASP A 208 -9.83 3.40 17.43
N SER A 209 -10.98 2.79 17.13
CA SER A 209 -11.82 3.17 15.99
C SER A 209 -12.32 4.60 16.10
N LEU A 210 -12.79 5.02 17.29
CA LEU A 210 -13.23 6.41 17.52
C LEU A 210 -12.08 7.41 17.36
N TYR A 211 -10.93 7.13 17.98
CA TYR A 211 -9.75 7.98 17.83
C TYR A 211 -9.30 8.07 16.36
N PHE A 212 -9.23 6.93 15.66
CA PHE A 212 -8.80 6.90 14.27
C PHE A 212 -9.76 7.70 13.39
N ARG A 213 -11.06 7.47 13.55
CA ARG A 213 -12.13 8.22 12.86
C ARG A 213 -12.00 9.73 13.08
N GLU A 214 -11.76 10.17 14.32
CA GLU A 214 -11.58 11.59 14.63
C GLU A 214 -10.39 12.20 13.86
N LYS A 215 -9.30 11.45 13.71
CA LYS A 215 -8.07 11.95 13.04
C LYS A 215 -8.09 11.80 11.52
N THR A 216 -8.78 10.81 10.98
CA THR A 216 -8.66 10.41 9.57
C THR A 216 -9.98 10.46 8.80
N GLY A 217 -11.12 10.69 9.47
CA GLY A 217 -12.45 10.54 8.90
C GLY A 217 -12.66 11.30 7.60
N ASP A 218 -12.22 12.56 7.52
CA ASP A 218 -12.38 13.36 6.30
C ASP A 218 -11.57 12.79 5.12
N LEU A 219 -10.37 12.26 5.38
CA LEU A 219 -9.54 11.60 4.37
C LEU A 219 -10.16 10.26 3.95
N LEU A 220 -10.71 9.49 4.89
CA LEU A 220 -11.39 8.24 4.55
C LEU A 220 -12.60 8.49 3.64
N LYS A 221 -13.43 9.47 3.98
CA LYS A 221 -14.56 9.94 3.14
C LYS A 221 -14.08 10.37 1.76
N MET A 222 -13.02 11.17 1.69
CA MET A 222 -12.46 11.69 0.44
C MET A 222 -12.12 10.57 -0.55
N PHE A 223 -11.66 9.41 -0.06
CA PHE A 223 -11.33 8.25 -0.88
C PHE A 223 -12.44 7.19 -0.92
N GLY A 224 -13.65 7.50 -0.48
CA GLY A 224 -14.79 6.57 -0.53
C GLY A 224 -14.67 5.35 0.39
N TYR A 225 -13.97 5.48 1.52
CA TYR A 225 -13.92 4.44 2.55
C TYR A 225 -15.03 4.64 3.58
N ASP A 226 -15.58 3.52 4.07
CA ASP A 226 -16.53 3.51 5.18
C ASP A 226 -15.89 3.96 6.49
N ILE A 227 -16.63 4.71 7.30
CA ILE A 227 -16.16 5.33 8.56
C ILE A 227 -16.61 4.59 9.81
#